data_AF-A0A7J6WNZ2-F1
#
_entry.id   AF-A0A7J6WNZ2-F1
#
_cell.length_a   1.000
_cell.length_b   1.000
_cell.length_c   1.000
_cell.angle_alpha   90.00
_cell.angle_beta   90.00
_cell.angle_gamma   90.00
#
_symmetry.space_group_name_H-M   'P 1'
#
loop_
_entity.id
_entity.type
_entity.pdbx_description
1 polymer ?
#
loop_
_entity_poly.entity_id
_entity_poly.type
_entity_poly.pdbx_seq_one_letter_code
_entity_poly.pdbx_strand_id
1 'polypeptide(L)'
;YLTNGRFKNVDHQAVVNSSYNRLSIATFQTVYPLKVPEGEKPILDEPITFAEMYKRKMSSDIELAKLKKLAKEKNSEDLGKATNF
;
A
#
# COMPACT_ATOMS: atom_id res chain seq x y z
N TYR A 1 -4.13 7.80 5.03
CA TYR A 1 -3.09 8.57 5.74
C TYR A 1 -3.79 9.50 6.71
N LEU A 2 -3.54 9.33 8.01
CA LEU A 2 -4.22 10.03 9.11
C LEU A 2 -4.24 11.55 9.01
N THR A 3 -3.24 12.11 8.33
CA THR A 3 -2.87 13.51 8.45
C THR A 3 -3.02 14.27 7.15
N ASN A 4 -3.89 13.78 6.27
CA ASN A 4 -4.11 14.34 4.94
C ASN A 4 -2.80 14.52 4.12
N GLY A 5 -1.81 13.66 4.33
CA GLY A 5 -0.51 13.73 3.66
C GLY A 5 0.56 14.55 4.39
N ARG A 6 0.24 15.20 5.52
CA ARG A 6 1.21 15.95 6.35
C ARG A 6 2.30 15.05 6.94
N PHE A 7 1.96 13.82 7.27
CA PHE A 7 2.89 12.79 7.71
C PHE A 7 2.86 11.63 6.73
N LYS A 8 4.06 11.25 6.27
CA LYS A 8 4.26 10.12 5.37
C LYS A 8 4.47 8.84 6.19
N ASN A 9 4.09 7.71 5.60
CA ASN A 9 4.44 6.42 6.16
C ASN A 9 5.98 6.30 6.16
N VAL A 10 6.53 5.78 7.24
CA VAL A 10 7.97 5.49 7.33
C VAL A 10 8.19 4.06 6.87
N ASP A 11 8.96 3.91 5.79
CA ASP A 11 9.46 2.61 5.37
C ASP A 11 10.50 2.13 6.39
N HIS A 12 10.35 0.89 6.85
CA HIS A 12 11.25 0.28 7.82
C HIS A 12 11.49 -1.19 7.47
N GLN A 13 12.70 -1.65 7.75
CA GLN A 13 13.14 -3.02 7.49
C GLN A 13 13.78 -3.60 8.76
N ALA A 14 13.56 -4.88 9.00
CA ALA A 14 14.32 -5.67 9.97
C ALA A 14 15.27 -6.59 9.20
N VAL A 15 16.55 -6.58 9.61
CA VAL A 15 17.58 -7.48 9.05
C VAL A 15 17.94 -8.50 10.12
N VAL A 16 18.16 -9.75 9.70
CA VAL A 16 18.49 -10.86 10.59
C VAL A 16 19.90 -10.70 11.17
N ASN A 17 20.06 -11.04 12.44
CA ASN A 17 21.35 -11.08 13.12
C ASN A 17 21.77 -12.54 13.33
N SER A 18 23.03 -12.87 13.02
CA SER A 18 23.55 -14.24 13.11
C SER A 18 24.07 -14.62 14.50
N SER A 19 24.28 -13.65 15.39
CA SER A 19 24.97 -13.84 16.68
C SER A 19 24.02 -13.74 17.88
N TYR A 20 22.91 -13.02 17.74
CA TYR A 20 22.02 -12.69 18.84
C TYR A 20 20.56 -12.66 18.41
N ASN A 21 19.69 -13.03 19.35
CA ASN A 21 18.26 -12.97 19.16
C ASN A 21 17.75 -11.54 19.37
N ARG A 22 16.77 -11.12 18.56
CA ARG A 22 16.03 -9.85 18.73
C ARG A 22 14.54 -10.15 18.91
N LEU A 23 14.00 -9.78 20.07
CA LEU A 23 12.55 -9.74 20.28
C LEU A 23 12.04 -8.32 20.02
N SER A 24 10.90 -8.19 19.36
CA SER A 24 10.29 -6.88 19.08
C SER A 24 8.78 -6.96 19.13
N ILE A 25 8.17 -5.89 19.64
CA ILE A 25 6.72 -5.76 19.74
C ILE A 25 6.34 -4.54 18.90
N ALA A 26 5.49 -4.76 17.89
CA ALA A 26 4.88 -3.71 17.10
C ALA A 26 3.40 -3.63 17.48
N THR A 27 2.94 -2.46 17.92
CA THR A 27 1.54 -2.21 18.26
C THR A 27 0.89 -1.35 17.19
N PHE A 28 -0.37 -1.66 16.89
CA PHE A 28 -1.17 -0.90 15.92
C PHE A 28 -2.44 -0.42 16.62
N GLN A 29 -2.87 0.80 16.32
CA GLN A 29 -4.04 1.44 16.92
C GLN A 29 -5.07 1.83 15.86
N THR A 30 -6.33 1.95 16.27
CA THR A 30 -7.43 2.45 15.42
C THR A 30 -7.20 3.89 15.03
N VAL A 31 -7.66 4.22 13.82
CA VAL A 31 -7.32 5.43 13.10
C VAL A 31 -8.59 6.24 12.81
N TYR A 32 -8.63 7.52 13.21
CA TYR A 32 -9.78 8.41 13.01
C TYR A 32 -9.47 9.53 12.00
N PRO A 33 -10.43 9.97 11.16
CA PRO A 33 -10.23 11.11 10.27
C PRO A 33 -9.93 12.37 11.08
N LEU A 34 -8.87 13.08 10.71
CA LEU A 34 -8.60 14.40 11.29
C LEU A 34 -9.49 15.46 10.67
N LYS A 35 -9.81 16.48 11.47
CA LYS A 35 -10.45 17.70 10.98
C LYS A 35 -9.52 18.39 9.99
N VAL A 36 -9.90 18.35 8.72
CA VAL A 36 -9.19 19.03 7.63
C VAL A 36 -9.55 20.53 7.59
N PRO A 37 -8.62 21.40 7.17
CA PRO A 37 -8.90 22.81 6.93
C PRO A 37 -10.03 23.02 5.93
N GLU A 38 -10.70 24.16 6.03
CA GLU A 38 -11.78 24.53 5.11
C GLU A 38 -11.27 24.59 3.66
N GLY A 39 -11.90 23.82 2.78
CA GLY A 39 -11.50 23.67 1.37
C GLY A 39 -10.67 22.43 1.03
N GLU A 40 -10.17 21.68 2.02
CA GLU A 40 -9.46 20.41 1.77
C GLU A 40 -10.40 19.20 1.87
N LYS A 41 -10.24 18.23 0.95
CA LYS A 41 -10.93 16.94 1.03
C LYS A 41 -10.17 15.99 1.96
N PRO A 42 -10.84 15.33 2.93
CA PRO A 42 -10.19 14.35 3.78
C PRO A 42 -9.81 13.09 2.98
N ILE A 43 -8.62 12.55 3.22
CA ILE A 43 -8.17 11.26 2.63
C ILE A 43 -8.96 10.06 3.19
N LEU A 44 -9.57 10.20 4.38
CA LEU A 44 -10.41 9.18 5.00
C LEU A 44 -11.79 9.78 5.28
N ASP A 45 -12.82 9.19 4.69
CA ASP A 45 -14.21 9.63 4.93
C ASP A 45 -14.71 9.18 6.32
N GLU A 46 -14.26 8.02 6.80
CA GLU A 46 -14.69 7.42 8.05
C GLU A 46 -13.51 6.82 8.84
N PRO A 47 -13.64 6.63 10.16
CA PRO A 47 -12.68 5.87 10.95
C PRO A 47 -12.50 4.47 10.39
N ILE A 48 -11.26 4.00 10.38
CA ILE A 48 -10.95 2.63 9.97
C ILE A 48 -10.10 1.95 11.03
N THR A 49 -10.43 0.70 11.30
CA THR A 49 -9.60 -0.18 12.14
C THR A 49 -8.36 -0.61 11.37
N PHE A 50 -7.33 -1.07 12.10
CA PHE A 50 -6.14 -1.65 11.47
C PHE A 50 -6.50 -2.86 10.57
N ALA A 51 -7.45 -3.69 11.00
CA ALA A 51 -7.90 -4.85 10.23
C ALA A 51 -8.53 -4.43 8.88
N GLU A 52 -9.36 -3.40 8.88
CA GLU A 52 -9.97 -2.86 7.64
C GLU A 52 -8.92 -2.21 6.75
N MET A 53 -8.00 -1.43 7.33
CA MET A 53 -6.90 -0.84 6.59
C MET A 53 -6.04 -1.93 5.92
N TYR A 54 -5.70 -2.99 6.66
CA TYR A 54 -4.93 -4.11 6.15
C TYR A 54 -5.67 -4.83 5.02
N LYS A 55 -6.97 -5.10 5.20
CA LYS A 55 -7.81 -5.74 4.18
C LYS A 55 -7.84 -4.91 2.89
N ARG A 56 -8.08 -3.59 2.99
CA ARG A 56 -8.07 -2.66 1.85
C ARG A 56 -6.71 -2.63 1.15
N LYS A 57 -5.62 -2.57 1.93
CA LYS A 57 -4.26 -2.59 1.39
C LYS A 57 -4.00 -3.86 0.60
N MET A 58 -4.29 -5.02 1.18
CA MET A 58 -4.07 -6.32 0.53
C MET A 58 -4.91 -6.49 -0.74
N SER A 59 -6.18 -6.08 -0.74
CA SER A 59 -7.00 -6.13 -1.95
C SER A 59 -6.40 -5.28 -3.07
N SER A 60 -6.00 -4.04 -2.76
CA SER A 60 -5.37 -3.14 -3.74
C SER A 60 -4.04 -3.67 -4.26
N ASP A 61 -3.20 -4.24 -3.39
CA ASP A 61 -1.91 -4.82 -3.79
C ASP A 61 -2.10 -6.02 -4.75
N ILE A 62 -3.11 -6.86 -4.47
CA ILE A 62 -3.48 -8.00 -5.34
C ILE A 62 -4.00 -7.51 -6.70
N GLU A 63 -4.89 -6.53 -6.71
CA GLU A 63 -5.43 -5.95 -7.93
C GLU A 63 -4.32 -5.32 -8.78
N LEU A 64 -3.41 -4.57 -8.15
CA LEU A 64 -2.26 -3.98 -8.82
C LEU A 64 -1.35 -5.05 -9.45
N ALA A 65 -1.11 -6.15 -8.75
CA ALA A 65 -0.34 -7.27 -9.29
C ALA A 65 -1.02 -7.91 -10.52
N LYS A 66 -2.34 -8.10 -10.48
CA LYS A 66 -3.12 -8.60 -11.62
C LYS A 66 -3.02 -7.67 -12.83
N LEU A 67 -3.20 -6.36 -12.62
CA LEU A 67 -3.11 -5.36 -13.69
C LEU A 67 -1.70 -5.34 -14.32
N LYS A 68 -0.64 -5.41 -13.50
CA LYS A 68 0.73 -5.51 -14.01
C LYS A 68 0.97 -6.76 -14.85
N LYS A 69 0.39 -7.90 -14.45
CA LYS A 69 0.46 -9.15 -15.22
C LYS A 69 -0.21 -9.00 -16.59
N LEU A 70 -1.45 -8.50 -16.62
CA LEU A 70 -2.19 -8.28 -17.86
C LEU A 70 -1.48 -7.29 -18.80
N ALA A 71 -0.93 -6.21 -18.26
CA ALA A 71 -0.15 -5.25 -19.05
C ALA A 71 1.10 -5.88 -19.67
N LYS A 72 1.77 -6.78 -18.94
CA LYS A 72 2.93 -7.52 -19.46
C LYS A 72 2.54 -8.48 -20.59
N GLU A 73 1.44 -9.21 -20.44
CA GLU A 73 0.90 -10.11 -21.45
C GLU A 73 0.52 -9.37 -22.73
N LYS A 74 -0.21 -8.25 -22.61
CA LYS A 74 -0.56 -7.39 -23.76
C LYS A 74 0.67 -6.84 -24.48
N ASN A 75 1.68 -6.36 -23.75
CA ASN A 75 2.92 -5.88 -24.36
C ASN A 75 3.64 -6.99 -25.12
N SER A 76 3.65 -8.23 -24.61
CA SER A 76 4.25 -9.36 -25.34
C SER A 76 3.46 -9.75 -26.59
N GLU A 77 2.13 -9.67 -26.57
CA GLU A 77 1.30 -9.91 -27.76
C GLU A 77 1.53 -8.85 -28.84
N ASP A 78 1.62 -7.58 -28.46
CA ASP A 78 1.86 -6.47 -29.40
C ASP A 78 3.27 -6.54 -30.00
N LEU A 79 4.28 -6.93 -29.22
CA LEU A 79 5.65 -7.21 -29.71
C LEU A 79 5.67 -8.38 -30.70
N GLY A 80 4.97 -9.48 -30.42
CA GLY A 80 4.89 -10.63 -31.31
C GLY A 80 4.19 -10.33 -32.64
N LYS A 81 3.21 -9.43 -32.64
CA LYS A 81 2.58 -8.92 -33.89
C LYS A 81 3.52 -8.02 -34.68
N ALA A 82 4.35 -7.22 -34.01
CA ALA A 82 5.28 -6.30 -34.66
C ALA A 82 6.49 -7.00 -35.31
N THR A 83 6.91 -8.16 -34.82
CA THR A 83 8.05 -8.94 -35.36
C THR A 83 7.68 -9.93 -36.46
N ASN A 84 6.40 -10.09 -36.79
CA ASN A 84 5.90 -11.01 -37.82
C ASN A 84 5.69 -10.36 -39.20
N PHE A 85 6.47 -9.31 -39.51
CA PHE A 85 6.56 -8.71 -40.85
C PHE A 85 7.92 -8.98 -41.47
#